data_AF-A0A2V8Q930-F1
#
_entry.id   AF-A0A2V8Q930-F1
#
_cell.length_a   1.000
_cell.length_b   1.000
_cell.length_c   1.000
_cell.angle_alpha   90.00
_cell.angle_beta   90.00
_cell.angle_gamma   90.00
#
_symmetry.space_group_name_H-M   'P 1'
#
loop_
_entity.id
_entity.type
_entity.pdbx_description
1 polymer ?
#
loop_
_entity_poly.entity_id
_entity_poly.type
_entity_poly.pdbx_seq_one_letter_code
_entity_poly.pdbx_strand_id
1 'polypeptide(L)' 'MKFSGAQFGAIDVKVARGTNGNVNAMPEFDQCRAAATAANVPLREVQEAARQAYLTQHQPK' A
#
# COMPACT_ATOMS: atom_id res chain seq x y z
N MET A 1 -2.66 -3.09 -10.12
CA MET A 1 -3.90 -3.38 -9.38
C MET A 1 -4.10 -2.28 -8.38
N LYS A 2 -5.29 -1.66 -8.38
CA LYS A 2 -5.66 -0.55 -7.49
C LYS A 2 -6.11 -1.11 -6.14
N PHE A 3 -5.49 -0.70 -5.04
CA PHE A 3 -5.93 -1.07 -3.69
C PHE A 3 -6.65 0.10 -3.05
N SER A 4 -7.93 -0.09 -2.74
CA SER A 4 -8.70 0.81 -1.89
C SER A 4 -8.32 0.51 -0.44
N GLY A 5 -7.25 1.12 0.06
CA GLY A 5 -7.14 1.31 1.51
C GLY A 5 -8.34 2.16 1.88
N ALA A 6 -9.33 1.61 2.58
CA ALA A 6 -10.71 2.09 2.63
C ALA A 6 -10.91 3.56 3.07
N GLN A 7 -9.84 4.26 3.48
CA GLN A 7 -9.85 5.67 3.88
C GLN A 7 -9.01 6.61 2.98
N PHE A 8 -8.12 6.10 2.12
CA PHE A 8 -7.10 6.89 1.41
C PHE A 8 -7.23 6.87 -0.12
N GLY A 9 -8.23 6.16 -0.64
CA GLY A 9 -8.43 6.00 -2.09
C GLY A 9 -7.59 4.87 -2.69
N ALA A 10 -7.64 4.76 -4.02
CA ALA A 10 -6.93 3.72 -4.75
C ALA A 10 -5.43 4.04 -4.83
N ILE A 11 -4.62 3.27 -4.11
CA ILE A 11 -3.16 3.33 -4.16
C ILE A 11 -2.66 2.11 -4.92
N ASP A 12 -1.88 2.35 -5.96
CA ASP A 12 -1.17 1.34 -6.71
C ASP A 12 0.01 0.83 -5.86
N VAL A 13 0.17 -0.49 -5.83
CA VAL A 13 1.23 -1.15 -5.08
C VAL A 13 2.10 -1.92 -6.05
N LYS A 14 3.38 -1.59 -6.07
CA LYS A 14 4.42 -2.37 -6.75
C LYS A 14 4.77 -3.57 -5.89
N VAL A 15 4.70 -4.75 -6.48
CA VAL A 15 4.92 -6.01 -5.76
C VAL A 15 6.13 -6.68 -6.38
N ALA A 16 7.20 -6.80 -5.61
CA ALA A 16 8.33 -7.61 -5.97
C ALA A 16 8.23 -8.94 -5.23
N ARG A 17 8.11 -10.04 -5.98
CA ARG A 17 8.16 -11.40 -5.43
C ARG A 17 9.59 -11.90 -5.51
N GLY A 18 10.23 -12.07 -4.36
CA GLY A 18 11.54 -12.68 -4.26
C GLY A 18 11.48 -14.18 -4.49
N THR A 19 12.59 -14.77 -4.93
CA THR A 19 12.74 -16.21 -5.24
C THR A 19 12.42 -17.13 -4.04
N ASN A 20 12.48 -16.59 -2.82
CA ASN A 20 12.22 -17.31 -1.56
C ASN A 20 10.76 -17.19 -1.07
N GLY A 21 9.83 -16.76 -1.93
CA GLY A 21 8.42 -16.55 -1.55
C GLY A 21 8.14 -15.27 -0.77
N ASN A 22 9.17 -14.45 -0.49
CA ASN A 22 8.98 -13.15 0.13
C ASN A 22 8.31 -12.18 -0.83
N VAL A 23 7.23 -11.56 -0.37
CA VAL A 23 6.50 -10.55 -1.12
C VAL A 23 6.84 -9.17 -0.54
N ASN A 24 7.58 -8.37 -1.32
CA ASN A 24 7.85 -6.99 -0.97
C ASN A 24 6.81 -6.08 -1.64
N ALA A 25 5.91 -5.52 -0.85
CA ALA A 25 4.88 -4.60 -1.28
C ALA A 25 5.35 -3.15 -1.07
N MET A 26 5.51 -2.43 -2.18
CA MET A 26 5.95 -1.05 -2.24
C MET A 26 4.81 -0.17 -2.79
N PRO A 27 4.04 0.50 -1.92
CA PRO A 27 3.02 1.46 -2.34
C PRO A 27 3.63 2.61 -3.18
N GLU A 28 2.88 3.15 -4.14
CA GLU A 28 3.30 4.33 -4.89
C GLU A 28 3.44 5.53 -3.93
N PHE A 29 4.64 6.11 -3.89
CA PHE A 29 4.99 7.23 -3.03
C PHE A 29 4.13 8.47 -3.30
N ASP A 30 3.94 8.87 -4.56
CA ASP A 30 3.22 10.08 -4.94
C ASP A 30 1.74 9.97 -4.59
N GLN A 31 1.15 8.78 -4.76
CA GLN A 31 -0.23 8.53 -4.37
C GLN A 31 -0.39 8.49 -2.85
N CYS A 32 0.54 7.84 -2.13
CA CYS A 32 0.56 7.90 -0.68
C CYS A 32 0.71 9.33 -0.16
N ARG A 33 1.52 10.16 -0.82
CA ARG A 33 1.71 11.57 -0.48
C ARG A 33 0.45 12.39 -0.71
N ALA A 34 -0.18 12.24 -1.87
CA ALA A 34 -1.44 12.92 -2.17
C ALA A 34 -2.54 12.55 -1.16
N ALA A 35 -2.67 11.27 -0.83
CA ALA A 35 -3.62 10.80 0.15
C ALA A 35 -3.30 11.28 1.58
N ALA A 36 -2.02 11.28 1.97
CA ALA A 36 -1.58 11.81 3.26
C ALA A 36 -1.91 13.30 3.41
N THR A 37 -1.68 14.09 2.36
CA THR A 37 -2.04 15.51 2.34
C THR A 37 -3.56 15.71 2.39
N ALA A 38 -4.33 14.94 1.61
CA ALA A 38 -5.79 15.06 1.59
C ALA A 38 -6.45 14.68 2.94
N ALA A 39 -5.91 13.67 3.61
CA ALA A 39 -6.39 13.21 4.92
C ALA A 39 -5.72 13.92 6.11
N ASN A 40 -4.75 14.79 5.85
CA ASN A 40 -3.93 15.47 6.85
C ASN A 40 -3.28 14.51 7.87
N VAL A 41 -2.71 13.41 7.38
CA VAL A 41 -2.05 12.38 8.18
C VAL A 41 -0.57 12.24 7.76
N PRO A 42 0.29 11.66 8.62
CA PRO A 42 1.67 11.36 8.25
C PRO A 42 1.75 10.39 7.07
N LEU A 43 2.64 10.68 6.11
CA LEU A 43 2.90 9.81 4.95
C LEU A 43 3.20 8.36 5.34
N ARG A 44 3.94 8.17 6.44
CA ARG A 44 4.29 6.85 6.96
C ARG A 44 3.05 6.01 7.28
N GLU A 45 2.01 6.62 7.86
CA GLU A 45 0.77 5.92 8.17
C GLU A 45 0.05 5.44 6.90
N VAL A 46 0.03 6.26 5.86
CA VAL A 46 -0.57 5.89 4.57
C VAL A 46 0.21 4.76 3.90
N GLN A 47 1.54 4.84 3.91
CA GLN A 47 2.40 3.79 3.34
C GLN A 47 2.23 2.46 4.09
N GLU A 48 2.12 2.51 5.42
CA GLU A 48 1.95 1.32 6.25
C GLU A 48 0.55 0.72 6.07
N ALA A 49 -0.50 1.55 6.03
CA ALA A 49 -1.86 1.13 5.75
C ALA A 49 -1.99 0.49 4.35
N ALA A 50 -1.38 1.08 3.32
CA ALA A 50 -1.38 0.53 1.97
C ALA A 50 -0.62 -0.81 1.89
N ARG A 51 0.52 -0.94 2.60
CA ARG A 51 1.27 -2.19 2.67
C ARG A 51 0.48 -3.30 3.37
N GLN A 52 -0.13 -2.98 4.52
CA GLN A 52 -0.95 -3.94 5.27
C GLN A 52 -2.18 -4.37 4.47
N ALA A 53 -2.89 -3.43 3.85
CA ALA A 53 -4.03 -3.73 2.99
C ALA A 53 -3.65 -4.70 1.85
N TYR A 54 -2.48 -4.50 1.24
CA TYR A 54 -1.96 -5.43 0.25
C TYR A 54 -1.72 -6.82 0.83
N LEU A 55 -0.97 -6.91 1.94
CA LEU A 55 -0.62 -8.17 2.59
C LEU A 55 -1.86 -8.95 3.05
N THR A 56 -2.84 -8.29 3.68
CA THR A 56 -4.09 -8.93 4.12
C THR A 56 -4.89 -9.49 2.94
N GLN A 57 -4.94 -8.78 1.81
CA GLN A 57 -5.66 -9.25 0.62
C GLN A 57 -4.92 -10.34 -0.16
N HIS A 58 -3.61 -10.48 0.05
CA HIS A 58 -2.74 -11.39 -0.69
C HIS A 58 -2.07 -12.44 0.20
N GLN A 59 -2.56 -12.65 1.43
CA GLN A 59 -2.14 -13.81 2.21
C GLN A 59 -2.53 -15.07 1.45
N PRO A 60 -1.57 -15.93 1.06
CA PRO A 60 -1.91 -17.26 0.61
C PRO A 60 -2.57 -17.97 1.80
N LYS A 61 -3.78 -18.47 1.56
CA LYS A 61 -4.53 -19.28 2.52
C LYS A 61 -3.83 -20.62 2.74
#